data_AF-A0A139D1I2-F1
#
_entry.id   AF-A0A139D1I2-F1
#
_cell.length_a   1.000
_cell.length_b   1.000
_cell.length_c   1.000
_cell.angle_alpha   90.00
_cell.angle_beta   90.00
_cell.angle_gamma   90.00
#
_symmetry.space_group_name_H-M   'P 1'
#
loop_
_entity.id
_entity.type
_entity.pdbx_description
1 polymer ?
#
loop_
_entity_poly.entity_id
_entity_poly.type
_entity_poly.pdbx_seq_one_letter_code
_entity_poly.pdbx_strand_id
1 'polypeptide(L)'
;MHLYIAEKPSLARAIAAALPGPYQKGQGYIRCGKGQDAATVSWCIGHLLEPAEPAQYNPAWQKWRLEHLPMFPEQWQLTPKDSVKQQLNVLQPLIRQADTITHAGDPDREGQLLVDEVLRFVGTRAPVQRVLINDLTPNAVARAIQSPRDNREFR
;
A
#
# COMPACT_ATOMS: atom_id res chain seq x y z
N MET A 1 -13.21 8.28 5.98
CA MET A 1 -12.21 7.64 6.84
C MET A 1 -10.79 8.04 6.41
N HIS A 2 -9.89 8.37 7.34
CA HIS A 2 -8.46 8.53 7.05
C HIS A 2 -7.77 7.16 7.11
N LEU A 3 -7.10 6.75 6.03
CA LEU A 3 -6.37 5.48 5.94
C LEU A 3 -4.85 5.69 5.90
N TYR A 4 -4.10 5.04 6.79
CA TYR A 4 -2.66 4.89 6.69
C TYR A 4 -2.32 3.53 6.06
N ILE A 5 -1.39 3.50 5.11
CA ILE A 5 -0.90 2.25 4.49
C ILE A 5 0.60 2.17 4.68
N ALA A 6 1.04 1.28 5.56
CA ALA A 6 2.45 0.98 5.79
C ALA A 6 2.95 -0.13 4.86
N GLU A 7 4.26 -0.28 4.73
CA GLU A 7 4.87 -1.41 4.01
C GLU A 7 4.69 -2.75 4.73
N LYS A 8 4.70 -2.74 6.07
CA LYS A 8 4.78 -3.94 6.90
C LYS A 8 4.05 -3.80 8.24
N PRO A 9 3.65 -4.91 8.88
CA PRO A 9 2.86 -4.88 10.11
C PRO A 9 3.54 -4.17 11.30
N SER A 10 4.87 -4.20 11.37
CA SER A 10 5.62 -3.54 12.47
C SER A 10 5.50 -2.02 12.39
N LEU A 11 5.67 -1.44 11.20
CA LEU A 11 5.52 -0.01 10.96
C LEU A 11 4.08 0.44 11.19
N ALA A 12 3.09 -0.33 10.73
CA ALA A 12 1.69 -0.04 11.03
C ALA A 12 1.38 0.00 12.53
N ARG A 13 1.96 -0.91 13.33
CA ARG A 13 1.81 -0.87 14.80
C ARG A 13 2.44 0.37 15.41
N ALA A 14 3.59 0.81 14.91
CA ALA A 14 4.24 2.03 15.39
C ALA A 14 3.39 3.27 15.07
N ILE A 15 2.84 3.36 13.85
CA ILE A 15 1.90 4.43 13.46
C ILE A 15 0.65 4.39 14.34
N ALA A 16 0.04 3.22 14.51
CA ALA A 16 -1.17 3.08 15.33
C ALA A 16 -0.93 3.50 16.79
N ALA A 17 0.25 3.23 17.35
CA ALA A 17 0.62 3.64 18.71
C ALA A 17 0.83 5.15 18.88
N ALA A 18 1.10 5.87 17.79
CA ALA A 18 1.22 7.33 17.77
C ALA A 18 -0.12 8.05 17.51
N LEU A 19 -1.18 7.30 17.17
CA LEU A 19 -2.52 7.84 16.94
C LEU A 19 -3.37 7.79 18.21
N PRO A 20 -4.44 8.59 18.33
CA PRO A 20 -5.34 8.55 19.48
C PRO A 20 -6.00 7.18 19.68
N GLY A 21 -6.21 6.79 20.93
CA GLY A 21 -7.06 5.66 21.28
C GLY A 21 -8.55 5.98 21.16
N PRO A 22 -9.44 4.97 21.28
CA PRO A 22 -9.15 3.56 21.52
C PRO A 22 -8.65 2.83 20.27
N TYR A 23 -7.99 1.68 20.48
CA TYR A 23 -7.49 0.83 19.40
C TYR A 23 -8.36 -0.42 19.23
N GLN A 24 -8.83 -0.68 18.01
CA GLN A 24 -9.55 -1.90 17.67
C GLN A 24 -8.81 -2.64 16.56
N LYS A 25 -8.33 -3.85 16.88
CA LYS A 25 -7.68 -4.72 15.90
C LYS A 25 -8.72 -5.39 15.02
N GLY A 26 -8.52 -5.31 13.70
CA GLY A 26 -9.23 -6.10 12.71
C GLY A 26 -8.27 -7.05 11.99
N GLN A 27 -8.81 -7.86 11.09
CA GLN A 27 -7.99 -8.72 10.23
C GLN A 27 -7.27 -7.84 9.20
N GLY A 28 -5.97 -7.63 9.38
CA GLY A 28 -5.13 -6.86 8.45
C GLY A 28 -5.19 -5.33 8.61
N TYR A 29 -5.77 -4.82 9.70
CA TYR A 29 -5.80 -3.38 10.01
C TYR A 29 -6.00 -3.11 11.51
N ILE A 30 -5.77 -1.87 11.93
CA ILE A 30 -6.02 -1.36 13.28
C ILE A 30 -6.82 -0.06 13.13
N ARG A 31 -7.99 0.03 13.78
CA ARG A 31 -8.72 1.31 13.91
C ARG A 31 -8.25 2.04 15.15
N CYS A 32 -8.01 3.32 15.01
CA CYS A 32 -7.57 4.23 16.07
C CYS A 32 -8.58 5.39 16.18
N GLY A 33 -8.76 5.93 17.37
CA GLY A 33 -9.58 7.11 17.63
C GLY A 33 -11.09 6.88 17.53
N LYS A 34 -11.84 7.97 17.70
CA LYS A 34 -13.29 8.08 17.50
C LYS A 34 -13.62 9.43 16.89
N GLY A 35 -14.75 9.54 16.21
CA GLY A 35 -15.22 10.81 15.65
C GLY A 35 -14.28 11.34 14.56
N GLN A 36 -13.94 12.62 14.62
CA GLN A 36 -13.11 13.29 13.62
C GLN A 36 -11.65 12.84 13.63
N ASP A 37 -11.16 12.35 14.76
CA ASP A 37 -9.77 11.84 14.91
C ASP A 37 -9.66 10.35 14.55
N ALA A 38 -10.73 9.74 14.02
CA ALA A 38 -10.74 8.33 13.69
C ALA A 38 -9.90 8.03 12.44
N ALA A 39 -8.95 7.12 12.58
CA ALA A 39 -8.11 6.65 11.49
C ALA A 39 -8.05 5.13 11.45
N THR A 40 -7.80 4.58 10.27
CA THR A 40 -7.48 3.15 10.10
C THR A 40 -6.05 3.03 9.62
N VAL A 41 -5.28 2.15 10.25
CA VAL A 41 -3.92 1.81 9.84
C VAL A 41 -3.93 0.40 9.29
N SER A 42 -3.51 0.24 8.05
CA SER A 42 -3.30 -1.06 7.40
C SER A 42 -1.89 -1.11 6.83
N TRP A 43 -1.53 -2.24 6.23
CA TRP A 43 -0.18 -2.51 5.77
C TRP A 43 -0.16 -3.44 4.57
N CYS A 44 0.94 -3.41 3.84
CA CYS A 44 1.33 -4.45 2.91
C CYS A 44 2.13 -5.55 3.62
N ILE A 45 2.50 -6.59 2.87
CA ILE A 45 3.37 -7.68 3.34
C ILE A 45 4.41 -7.88 2.24
N GLY A 46 5.35 -6.94 2.13
CA GLY A 46 6.13 -6.76 0.92
C GLY A 46 5.23 -6.42 -0.28
N HIS A 47 5.68 -6.77 -1.47
CA HIS A 47 4.90 -6.62 -2.70
C HIS A 47 3.63 -7.48 -2.68
N LEU A 48 2.47 -6.83 -2.75
CA LEU A 48 1.16 -7.49 -2.84
C LEU A 48 0.78 -7.87 -4.28
N LEU A 49 1.48 -7.28 -5.22
CA LEU A 49 1.31 -7.43 -6.65
C LEU A 49 2.62 -7.94 -7.24
N GLU A 50 2.54 -8.62 -8.37
CA GLU A 50 3.69 -9.06 -9.14
C GLU A 50 3.42 -8.88 -10.64
N PRO A 51 4.46 -8.75 -11.48
CA PRO A 51 4.27 -8.67 -12.93
C PRO A 51 3.45 -9.85 -13.43
N ALA A 52 2.49 -9.58 -14.30
CA ALA A 52 1.72 -10.64 -14.95
C ALA A 52 2.63 -11.57 -15.76
N GLU A 53 2.30 -12.86 -15.74
CA GLU A 53 2.99 -13.88 -16.53
C GLU A 53 2.78 -13.65 -18.04
N PRO A 54 3.74 -14.03 -18.93
CA PRO A 54 3.61 -13.88 -20.38
C PRO A 54 2.28 -14.37 -20.96
N ALA A 55 1.79 -15.51 -20.45
CA ALA A 55 0.55 -16.13 -20.89
C ALA A 55 -0.70 -15.25 -20.67
N GLN A 56 -0.65 -14.28 -19.74
CA GLN A 56 -1.76 -13.35 -19.50
C GLN A 56 -1.84 -12.24 -20.54
N TYR A 57 -0.72 -11.89 -21.16
CA TYR A 57 -0.69 -10.92 -22.26
C TYR A 57 -1.05 -11.57 -23.59
N ASN A 58 -0.54 -12.78 -23.83
CA ASN A 58 -0.83 -13.55 -25.03
C ASN A 58 -0.83 -15.05 -24.70
N PRO A 59 -1.96 -15.76 -24.89
CA PRO A 59 -2.02 -17.21 -24.64
C PRO A 59 -0.95 -18.02 -25.40
N ALA A 60 -0.47 -17.55 -26.55
CA ALA A 60 0.62 -18.19 -27.30
C ALA A 60 1.94 -18.21 -26.53
N TRP A 61 2.16 -17.26 -25.61
CA TRP A 61 3.37 -17.15 -24.79
C TRP A 61 3.40 -18.12 -23.61
N GLN A 62 2.34 -18.91 -23.38
CA GLN A 62 2.34 -19.95 -22.35
C GLN A 62 3.44 -21.00 -22.59
N LYS A 63 3.71 -21.33 -23.86
CA LYS A 63 4.81 -22.22 -24.24
C LYS A 63 6.00 -21.39 -24.70
N TRP A 64 7.15 -21.63 -24.10
CA TRP A 64 8.39 -20.95 -24.45
C TRP A 64 8.86 -21.39 -25.83
N ARG A 65 9.02 -20.43 -26.73
CA ARG A 65 9.52 -20.63 -28.10
C ARG A 65 10.42 -19.46 -28.50
N LEU A 66 11.51 -19.76 -29.20
CA LEU A 66 12.43 -18.72 -29.68
C LEU A 66 11.74 -17.72 -30.61
N GLU A 67 10.78 -18.19 -31.42
CA GLU A 67 10.00 -17.35 -32.37
C GLU A 67 9.11 -16.29 -31.68
N HIS A 68 8.80 -16.46 -30.39
CA HIS A 68 8.02 -15.51 -29.62
C HIS A 68 8.88 -14.43 -28.94
N LEU A 69 10.21 -14.55 -29.01
CA LEU A 69 11.11 -13.60 -28.37
C LEU A 69 11.45 -12.43 -29.30
N PRO A 70 11.54 -11.20 -28.76
CA PRO A 70 11.27 -10.84 -27.37
C PRO A 70 9.75 -10.64 -27.08
N MET A 71 9.30 -11.07 -25.91
CA MET A 71 7.91 -10.86 -25.46
C MET A 71 7.79 -9.50 -24.79
N PHE A 72 7.26 -8.51 -25.51
CA PHE A 72 7.01 -7.16 -24.99
C PHE A 72 5.50 -6.87 -25.00
N PRO A 73 4.85 -6.77 -23.83
CA PRO A 73 3.45 -6.39 -23.78
C PRO A 73 3.27 -4.91 -24.10
N GLU A 74 2.18 -4.56 -24.78
CA GLU A 74 1.82 -3.16 -25.06
C GLU A 74 1.52 -2.39 -23.77
N GLN A 75 0.91 -3.06 -22.80
CA GLN A 75 0.57 -2.51 -21.48
C GLN A 75 0.99 -3.50 -20.41
N TRP A 76 1.86 -3.05 -19.51
CA TRP A 76 2.30 -3.83 -18.35
C TRP A 76 1.14 -4.06 -17.39
N GLN A 77 0.98 -5.30 -16.97
CA GLN A 77 -0.08 -5.71 -16.05
C GLN A 77 0.55 -6.24 -14.76
N LEU A 78 -0.14 -5.98 -13.65
CA LEU A 78 0.20 -6.50 -12.33
C LEU A 78 -0.91 -7.45 -11.88
N THR A 79 -0.53 -8.57 -11.29
CA THR A 79 -1.45 -9.54 -10.70
C THR A 79 -1.28 -9.64 -9.19
N PRO A 80 -2.37 -9.91 -8.45
CA PRO A 80 -2.27 -10.24 -7.03
C PRO A 80 -1.40 -11.47 -6.79
N LYS A 81 -0.45 -11.34 -5.87
CA LYS A 81 0.36 -12.47 -5.42
C LYS A 81 -0.46 -13.36 -4.48
N ASP A 82 -0.57 -14.65 -4.81
CA ASP A 82 -1.48 -15.57 -4.10
C ASP A 82 -1.18 -15.69 -2.60
N SER A 83 0.10 -15.67 -2.20
CA SER A 83 0.52 -15.80 -0.80
C SER A 83 0.07 -14.65 0.10
N VAL A 84 -0.24 -13.48 -0.47
CA VAL A 84 -0.60 -12.25 0.26
C VAL A 84 -1.93 -11.66 -0.21
N LYS A 85 -2.67 -12.39 -1.04
CA LYS A 85 -3.97 -12.00 -1.62
C LYS A 85 -5.01 -11.63 -0.56
N GLN A 86 -4.99 -12.29 0.59
CA GLN A 86 -5.89 -11.96 1.70
C GLN A 86 -5.69 -10.51 2.18
N GLN A 87 -4.43 -10.06 2.29
CA GLN A 87 -4.14 -8.69 2.72
C GLN A 87 -4.55 -7.66 1.65
N LEU A 88 -4.36 -7.98 0.37
CA LEU A 88 -4.87 -7.14 -0.72
C LEU A 88 -6.40 -7.02 -0.68
N ASN A 89 -7.10 -8.11 -0.39
CA ASN A 89 -8.56 -8.11 -0.23
C ASN A 89 -9.04 -7.28 0.97
N VAL A 90 -8.22 -7.15 2.01
CA VAL A 90 -8.47 -6.22 3.13
C VAL A 90 -8.25 -4.77 2.72
N LEU A 91 -7.17 -4.48 2.00
CA LEU A 91 -6.82 -3.11 1.58
C LEU A 91 -7.81 -2.54 0.56
N GLN A 92 -8.29 -3.34 -0.40
CA GLN A 92 -9.21 -2.88 -1.44
C GLN A 92 -10.43 -2.10 -0.92
N PRO A 93 -11.27 -2.64 -0.01
CA PRO A 93 -12.40 -1.90 0.53
C PRO A 93 -11.97 -0.71 1.38
N LEU A 94 -10.88 -0.82 2.15
CA LEU A 94 -10.36 0.29 2.95
C LEU A 94 -9.95 1.47 2.06
N ILE A 95 -9.24 1.21 0.97
CA ILE A 95 -8.81 2.23 0.00
C ILE A 95 -10.03 2.87 -0.67
N ARG A 96 -11.02 2.07 -1.10
CA ARG A 96 -12.24 2.58 -1.75
C ARG A 96 -13.12 3.42 -0.82
N GLN A 97 -13.07 3.18 0.49
CA GLN A 97 -13.85 3.92 1.50
C GLN A 97 -13.05 5.06 2.16
N ALA A 98 -11.78 5.24 1.79
CA ALA A 98 -10.95 6.29 2.35
C ALA A 98 -11.35 7.65 1.76
N ASP A 99 -11.51 8.65 2.63
CA ASP A 99 -11.65 10.05 2.20
C ASP A 99 -10.27 10.65 1.94
N THR A 100 -9.26 10.20 2.70
CA THR A 100 -7.85 10.58 2.59
C THR A 100 -6.96 9.38 2.86
N ILE A 101 -5.81 9.32 2.20
CA ILE A 101 -4.83 8.24 2.36
C ILE A 101 -3.47 8.83 2.73
N THR A 102 -2.80 8.22 3.69
CA THR A 102 -1.40 8.48 4.01
C THR A 102 -0.56 7.25 3.64
N HIS A 103 0.26 7.41 2.60
CA HIS A 103 1.29 6.48 2.20
C HIS A 103 2.45 6.52 3.20
N ALA A 104 2.70 5.38 3.84
CA ALA A 104 3.75 5.19 4.83
C ALA A 104 4.66 4.00 4.50
N GLY A 105 4.92 3.72 3.21
CA GLY A 105 6.01 2.83 2.80
C GLY A 105 7.38 3.35 3.26
N ASP A 106 8.39 2.48 3.29
CA ASP A 106 9.74 2.88 3.73
C ASP A 106 10.27 4.05 2.88
N PRO A 107 11.13 4.94 3.42
CA PRO A 107 11.56 6.17 2.75
C PRO A 107 12.64 5.94 1.69
N ASP A 108 12.37 5.01 0.77
CA ASP A 108 13.21 4.67 -0.38
C ASP A 108 12.36 4.45 -1.64
N ARG A 109 13.00 4.03 -2.73
CA ARG A 109 12.34 3.82 -4.03
C ARG A 109 11.36 2.64 -4.03
N GLU A 110 11.70 1.55 -3.34
CA GLU A 110 10.87 0.35 -3.30
C GLU A 110 9.64 0.59 -2.42
N GLY A 111 9.82 1.22 -1.26
CA GLY A 111 8.74 1.60 -0.37
C GLY A 111 7.74 2.56 -1.01
N GLN A 112 8.20 3.44 -1.91
CA GLN A 112 7.33 4.28 -2.73
C GLN A 112 6.53 3.44 -3.75
N LEU A 113 7.21 2.58 -4.52
CA LEU A 113 6.58 1.77 -5.54
C LEU A 113 5.53 0.83 -4.96
N LEU A 114 5.86 0.15 -3.86
CA LEU A 114 5.08 -0.90 -3.25
C LEU A 114 3.66 -0.47 -2.87
N VAL A 115 3.50 0.73 -2.28
CA VAL A 115 2.17 1.24 -1.94
C VAL A 115 1.51 1.91 -3.14
N ASP A 116 2.26 2.65 -3.98
CA ASP A 116 1.69 3.28 -5.17
C ASP A 116 1.11 2.26 -6.16
N GLU A 117 1.74 1.09 -6.34
CA GLU A 117 1.21 0.02 -7.17
C GLU A 117 -0.13 -0.50 -6.64
N VAL A 118 -0.26 -0.68 -5.33
CA VAL A 118 -1.54 -1.08 -4.71
C VAL A 118 -2.59 -0.01 -4.93
N LEU A 119 -2.25 1.27 -4.72
CA LEU A 119 -3.19 2.38 -4.92
C LEU A 119 -3.65 2.50 -6.38
N ARG A 120 -2.73 2.33 -7.34
CA ARG A 120 -3.02 2.30 -8.78
C ARG A 120 -3.88 1.10 -9.16
N PHE A 121 -3.53 -0.09 -8.68
CA PHE A 121 -4.28 -1.33 -8.94
C PHE A 121 -5.72 -1.24 -8.43
N VAL A 122 -5.95 -0.66 -7.25
CA VAL A 122 -7.30 -0.46 -6.70
C VAL A 122 -8.04 0.69 -7.38
N GLY A 123 -7.32 1.65 -7.99
CA GLY A 123 -7.89 2.80 -8.68
C GLY A 123 -8.42 3.87 -7.71
N THR A 124 -7.63 4.22 -6.69
CA THR A 124 -8.05 5.23 -5.70
C THR A 124 -8.28 6.60 -6.33
N ARG A 125 -9.28 7.32 -5.81
CA ARG A 125 -9.56 8.73 -6.12
C ARG A 125 -9.32 9.66 -4.94
N ALA A 126 -9.06 9.08 -3.76
CA ALA A 126 -8.79 9.85 -2.56
C ALA A 126 -7.45 10.59 -2.70
N PRO A 127 -7.33 11.83 -2.18
CA PRO A 127 -6.05 12.50 -2.07
C PRO A 127 -5.08 11.65 -1.23
N VAL A 128 -3.84 11.56 -1.73
CA VAL A 128 -2.78 10.75 -1.12
C VAL A 128 -1.67 11.66 -0.61
N GLN A 129 -1.39 11.56 0.67
CA GLN A 129 -0.25 12.17 1.34
C GLN A 129 0.85 11.16 1.57
N ARG A 130 2.10 11.62 1.71
CA ARG A 130 3.28 10.83 1.99
C ARG A 130 3.88 11.24 3.33
N VAL A 131 4.13 10.26 4.20
CA VAL A 131 4.89 10.44 5.45
C VAL A 131 6.16 9.60 5.39
N LEU A 132 7.30 10.20 5.72
CA LEU A 132 8.60 9.51 5.70
C LEU A 132 8.97 9.14 7.13
N ILE A 133 9.01 7.83 7.42
CA ILE A 133 9.34 7.30 8.75
C ILE A 133 10.63 6.48 8.62
N ASN A 134 11.72 7.02 9.14
CA ASN A 134 13.04 6.38 9.18
C ASN A 134 13.40 5.82 10.56
N ASP A 135 12.66 6.20 11.59
CA ASP A 135 12.84 5.75 12.97
C ASP A 135 11.47 5.35 13.57
N LEU A 136 11.41 4.16 14.18
CA LEU A 136 10.22 3.59 14.79
C LEU A 136 10.02 4.02 16.25
N THR A 137 10.90 4.87 16.81
CA THR A 137 10.68 5.42 18.14
C THR A 137 9.37 6.21 18.19
N PRO A 138 8.59 6.14 19.30
CA PRO A 138 7.29 6.80 19.39
C PRO A 138 7.32 8.29 19.03
N ASN A 139 8.36 9.00 19.48
CA ASN A 139 8.53 10.42 19.22
C ASN A 139 8.80 10.73 17.74
N ALA A 140 9.61 9.91 17.06
CA ALA A 140 9.91 10.10 15.64
C ALA A 140 8.67 9.84 14.79
N VAL A 141 7.94 8.76 15.08
CA VAL A 141 6.70 8.41 14.37
C VAL A 141 5.64 9.50 14.58
N ALA A 142 5.41 9.93 15.82
CA ALA A 142 4.44 10.99 16.13
C ALA A 142 4.75 12.31 15.41
N ARG A 143 6.04 12.66 15.28
CA ARG A 143 6.46 13.84 14.51
C ARG A 143 6.24 13.65 13.00
N ALA A 144 6.60 12.48 12.47
CA ALA A 144 6.50 12.21 11.04
C ALA A 144 5.05 12.25 10.54
N ILE A 145 4.09 11.69 11.29
CA ILE A 145 2.68 11.68 10.91
C ILE A 145 2.02 13.07 10.94
N GLN A 146 2.62 14.04 11.64
CA GLN A 146 2.14 15.43 11.71
C GLN A 146 2.65 16.31 10.55
N SER A 147 3.61 15.81 9.77
CA SER A 147 4.20 16.56 8.65
C SER A 147 4.09 15.82 7.31
N PRO A 148 2.87 15.43 6.89
CA PRO A 148 2.67 14.80 5.59
C PRO A 148 3.00 15.76 4.44
N ARG A 149 3.55 15.21 3.36
CA ARG A 149 3.76 15.89 2.07
C ARG A 149 2.80 15.38 1.01
N ASP A 150 2.65 16.07 -0.10
CA ASP A 150 1.84 15.54 -1.20
C ASP A 150 2.57 14.35 -1.85
N ASN A 151 1.89 13.21 -2.00
CA ASN A 151 2.52 12.03 -2.61
C ASN A 151 2.93 12.28 -4.08
N ARG A 152 2.36 13.29 -4.74
CA ARG A 152 2.75 13.70 -6.10
C ARG A 152 4.18 14.23 -6.19
N GLU A 153 4.78 14.65 -5.06
CA GLU A 153 6.17 15.11 -4.99
C GLU A 153 7.20 13.96 -5.11
N PHE A 154 6.75 12.70 -5.09
CA PHE A 154 7.60 11.50 -5.02
C PHE A 154 7.41 10.56 -6.22
N ARG A 155 6.86 11.08 -7.33
CA ARG A 155 6.58 10.34 -8.57
C ARG A 155 7.72 10.37 -9.58
#